data_AF-A0AAE0GQ70-F1
#
_entry.id   AF-A0AAE0GQ70-F1
#
_cell.length_a   1.000
_cell.length_b   1.000
_cell.length_c   1.000
_cell.angle_alpha   90.00
_cell.angle_beta   90.00
_cell.angle_gamma   90.00
#
_symmetry.space_group_name_H-M   'P 1'
#
loop_
_entity.id
_entity.type
_entity.pdbx_description
1 polymer ?
#
loop_
_entity_poly.entity_id
_entity_poly.type
_entity_poly.pdbx_seq_one_letter_code
_entity_poly.pdbx_strand_id
1 'polypeptide(L)'
;NERQDSIPGISFSHFIPKPTLYWGYSNLRKVMGCQELGEQVHQLDVSVHVFGHSHLPVDKEIDGCRYLQDALGYPNDRYGRDPLPMRVWPIAAK
;
A
#
# COMPACT_ATOMS: atom_id res chain seq x y z
N ASN A 1 12.08 -17.76 -19.97
CA ASN A 1 12.48 -16.73 -18.98
C ASN A 1 11.76 -17.02 -17.69
N GLU A 2 12.36 -17.92 -16.92
CA GLU A 2 11.91 -18.28 -15.59
C GLU A 2 12.03 -17.04 -14.71
N ARG A 3 10.95 -16.64 -14.03
CA ARG A 3 11.09 -15.71 -12.90
C ARG A 3 11.99 -16.43 -11.92
N GLN A 4 13.19 -15.90 -11.71
CA GLN A 4 14.06 -16.30 -10.61
C GLN A 4 13.19 -16.34 -9.35
N ASP A 5 13.24 -17.44 -8.60
CA ASP A 5 12.45 -17.63 -7.38
C ASP A 5 12.77 -16.52 -6.37
N SER A 6 12.10 -15.38 -6.51
CA SER A 6 12.30 -14.20 -5.70
C SER A 6 11.82 -14.54 -4.30
N ILE A 7 12.70 -14.45 -3.31
CA ILE A 7 12.32 -14.57 -1.90
C ILE A 7 11.23 -13.53 -1.65
N PRO A 8 10.04 -13.90 -1.11
CA PRO A 8 8.97 -12.94 -0.91
C PRO A 8 9.41 -11.81 0.02
N GLY A 9 9.52 -10.61 -0.54
CA GLY A 9 9.88 -9.40 0.19
C GLY A 9 8.66 -8.67 0.73
N ILE A 10 8.79 -8.08 1.93
CA ILE A 10 7.83 -7.13 2.49
C ILE A 10 8.60 -5.85 2.79
N SER A 11 8.12 -4.72 2.29
CA SER A 11 8.70 -3.41 2.61
C SER A 11 7.65 -2.48 3.22
N PHE A 12 8.15 -1.42 3.87
CA PHE A 12 7.33 -0.49 4.62
C PHE A 12 7.70 0.95 4.32
N SER A 13 6.71 1.82 4.32
CA SER A 13 6.90 3.27 4.37
C SER A 13 5.77 3.91 5.17
N HIS A 14 5.93 5.14 5.64
CA HIS A 14 4.78 5.87 6.19
C HIS A 14 3.98 6.57 5.09
N PHE A 15 4.68 7.22 4.17
CA PHE A 15 4.07 8.00 3.09
C PHE A 15 3.59 7.12 1.93
N ILE A 16 2.64 7.63 1.17
CA ILE A 16 2.05 6.90 0.05
C ILE A 16 3.08 6.84 -1.09
N PRO A 17 3.41 5.66 -1.64
CA PRO A 17 4.43 5.55 -2.67
C PRO A 17 3.94 5.99 -4.06
N LYS A 18 2.63 5.97 -4.33
CA LYS A 18 2.06 6.33 -5.63
C LYS A 18 0.80 7.17 -5.46
N PRO A 19 0.64 8.32 -6.17
CA PRO A 19 -0.60 9.12 -6.11
C PRO A 19 -1.88 8.36 -6.48
N THR A 20 -1.78 7.30 -7.28
CA THR A 20 -2.90 6.43 -7.69
C THR A 20 -3.45 5.55 -6.56
N LEU A 21 -2.71 5.40 -5.46
CA LEU A 21 -3.16 4.70 -4.26
C LEU A 21 -4.09 5.58 -3.41
N TYR A 22 -4.04 6.91 -3.59
CA TYR A 22 -4.92 7.85 -2.91
C TYR A 22 -6.25 8.02 -3.66
N TRP A 23 -7.35 7.64 -3.01
CA TRP A 23 -8.71 7.69 -3.56
C TRP A 23 -9.65 8.70 -2.88
N GLY A 24 -9.12 9.57 -2.01
CA GLY A 24 -9.88 10.65 -1.39
C GLY A 24 -10.10 11.84 -2.33
N TYR A 25 -10.16 13.04 -1.76
CA TYR A 25 -10.43 14.28 -2.49
C TYR A 25 -9.41 14.53 -3.61
N SER A 26 -9.88 14.64 -4.85
CA SER A 26 -9.04 14.77 -6.05
C SER A 26 -8.00 15.89 -5.97
N ASN A 27 -8.34 17.02 -5.35
CA ASN A 27 -7.44 18.16 -5.17
C ASN A 27 -6.20 17.82 -4.32
N LEU A 28 -6.34 16.87 -3.37
CA LEU A 28 -5.23 16.42 -2.54
C LEU A 28 -4.31 15.44 -3.28
N ARG A 29 -4.76 14.79 -4.37
CA ARG A 29 -3.93 13.82 -5.10
C ARG A 29 -2.57 14.39 -5.56
N LYS A 30 -2.49 15.70 -5.81
CA LYS A 30 -1.25 16.39 -6.19
C LYS A 30 -0.19 16.42 -5.09
N VAL A 31 -0.60 16.30 -3.83
CA VAL A 31 0.27 16.31 -2.66
C VAL A 31 0.27 14.96 -1.93
N MET A 32 -0.44 13.98 -2.47
CA MET A 32 -0.52 12.63 -1.92
C MET A 32 0.30 11.69 -2.81
N GLY A 33 1.45 11.25 -2.33
CA GLY A 33 2.38 10.42 -3.08
C GLY A 33 3.81 10.95 -3.03
N CYS A 34 4.81 10.08 -3.24
CA CYS A 34 6.21 10.45 -3.47
C CYS A 34 6.75 9.59 -4.61
N GLN A 35 7.10 10.22 -5.74
CA GLN A 35 7.51 9.49 -6.95
C GLN A 35 8.79 8.70 -6.70
N GLU A 36 9.76 9.30 -6.02
CA GLU A 36 11.05 8.69 -5.69
C GLU A 36 10.86 7.45 -4.79
N LEU A 37 9.94 7.52 -3.82
CA LEU A 37 9.56 6.37 -3.00
C LEU A 37 8.89 5.29 -3.85
N GLY A 38 8.00 5.65 -4.76
CA GLY A 38 7.36 4.71 -5.68
C GLY A 38 8.37 3.97 -6.56
N GLU A 39 9.41 4.65 -7.03
CA GLU A 39 10.51 4.06 -7.79
C GLU A 39 11.36 3.12 -6.92
N GLN A 40 11.67 3.51 -5.68
CA GLN A 40 12.38 2.62 -4.73
C GLN A 40 11.59 1.34 -4.46
N VAL A 41 10.28 1.44 -4.21
CA VAL A 41 9.42 0.26 -3.98
C VAL A 41 9.37 -0.64 -5.20
N HIS A 42 9.31 -0.07 -6.41
CA HIS A 42 9.34 -0.83 -7.65
C HIS A 42 10.67 -1.58 -7.85
N GLN A 43 11.80 -0.92 -7.59
CA GLN A 43 13.13 -1.53 -7.71
C GLN A 43 13.38 -2.67 -6.71
N LEU A 44 12.72 -2.64 -5.55
CA LEU A 44 12.83 -3.70 -4.54
C LEU A 44 12.16 -5.02 -4.96
N ASP A 45 11.26 -4.99 -5.95
CA ASP A 45 10.52 -6.17 -6.45
C ASP A 45 9.91 -7.04 -5.32
N VAL A 46 9.31 -6.37 -4.33
CA VAL A 46 8.71 -7.01 -3.15
C VAL A 46 7.29 -7.51 -3.43
N SER A 47 6.89 -8.58 -2.76
CA SER A 47 5.51 -9.11 -2.86
C SER A 47 4.48 -8.21 -2.19
N VAL A 48 4.85 -7.50 -1.12
CA VAL A 48 3.96 -6.59 -0.39
C VAL A 48 4.69 -5.31 -0.01
N HIS A 49 4.03 -4.16 -0.17
CA HIS A 49 4.44 -2.88 0.39
C HIS A 49 3.36 -2.34 1.31
N VAL A 50 3.68 -2.20 2.60
CA VAL A 50 2.76 -1.65 3.60
C VAL A 50 3.03 -0.16 3.79
N PHE A 51 1.98 0.66 3.76
CA PHE A 51 2.09 2.11 3.87
C PHE A 51 0.96 2.75 4.68
N GLY A 52 0.99 4.08 4.85
CA GLY A 52 0.05 4.82 5.68
C GLY A 52 -0.29 6.21 5.15
N HIS A 53 -0.36 7.18 6.08
CA HIS A 53 -0.54 8.61 5.85
C HIS A 53 -1.95 9.08 5.45
N SER A 54 -2.66 8.43 4.52
CA SER A 54 -3.93 9.00 4.00
C SER A 54 -5.14 8.84 4.90
N HIS A 55 -5.07 8.01 5.94
CA HIS A 55 -6.23 7.53 6.72
C HIS A 55 -7.25 6.74 5.89
N LEU A 56 -6.99 6.50 4.60
CA LEU A 56 -7.86 5.73 3.72
C LEU A 56 -7.40 4.27 3.65
N PRO A 57 -8.28 3.28 3.82
CA PRO A 57 -7.90 1.89 3.59
C PRO A 57 -7.53 1.66 2.12
N VAL A 58 -6.44 0.94 1.89
CA VAL A 58 -6.00 0.54 0.54
C VAL A 58 -5.58 -0.92 0.56
N ASP A 59 -6.09 -1.69 -0.39
CA ASP A 59 -5.60 -3.03 -0.68
C ASP A 59 -5.65 -3.19 -2.22
N LYS A 60 -4.49 -3.02 -2.86
CA LYS A 60 -4.37 -3.01 -4.32
C LYS A 60 -3.13 -3.74 -4.78
N GLU A 61 -3.27 -4.54 -5.83
CA GLU A 61 -2.12 -5.15 -6.53
C GLU A 61 -1.73 -4.29 -7.72
N ILE A 62 -0.45 -3.93 -7.82
CA ILE A 62 0.11 -3.16 -8.92
C ILE A 62 1.47 -3.77 -9.27
N ASP A 63 1.63 -4.20 -10.52
CA ASP A 63 2.88 -4.78 -11.05
C ASP A 63 3.41 -5.97 -10.22
N GLY A 64 2.50 -6.81 -9.70
CA GLY A 64 2.86 -7.98 -8.87
C GLY A 64 3.14 -7.67 -7.39
N CYS A 65 3.13 -6.39 -6.99
CA CYS A 65 3.26 -5.97 -5.60
C CYS A 65 1.88 -5.61 -5.01
N ARG A 66 1.55 -6.18 -3.84
CA ARG A 66 0.36 -5.79 -3.07
C ARG A 66 0.67 -4.57 -2.21
N TYR A 67 0.05 -3.44 -2.51
CA TYR A 67 0.08 -2.22 -1.72
C TYR A 67 -1.04 -2.25 -0.69
N LEU A 68 -0.67 -2.24 0.59
CA LEU A 68 -1.60 -2.36 1.71
C LEU A 68 -1.48 -1.17 2.66
N GLN A 69 -2.61 -0.55 2.97
CA GLN A 69 -2.75 0.44 4.03
C GLN A 69 -4.01 0.08 4.84
N ASP A 70 -3.81 -0.28 6.11
CA ASP A 70 -4.87 -0.55 7.07
C ASP A 70 -4.89 0.57 8.12
N ALA A 71 -5.30 1.76 7.69
CA ALA A 71 -5.21 2.93 8.54
C ALA A 71 -6.31 2.94 9.59
N LEU A 72 -5.92 3.08 10.86
CA LEU A 72 -6.85 3.28 11.97
C LEU A 72 -7.62 4.59 11.85
N GLY A 73 -6.94 5.65 11.40
CA GLY A 73 -7.47 7.00 11.29
C GLY A 73 -7.95 7.58 12.62
N TYR A 74 -8.70 8.69 12.55
CA TYR A 74 -9.47 9.19 13.69
C TYR A 74 -10.74 8.36 13.92
N PRO A 75 -11.40 8.47 15.09
CA PRO A 75 -12.68 7.76 15.33
C PRO A 75 -13.74 7.97 14.25
N ASN A 76 -13.77 9.16 13.63
CA ASN A 76 -14.70 9.48 12.54
C ASN A 76 -14.23 8.98 11.16
N ASP A 77 -12.97 8.58 11.02
CA ASP A 77 -12.37 8.07 9.77
C ASP A 77 -12.54 6.55 9.64
N ARG A 78 -13.30 5.90 10.51
CA ARG A 78 -13.39 4.43 10.48
C ARG A 78 -14.14 3.89 9.26
N TYR A 79 -14.81 4.74 8.48
CA TYR A 79 -15.58 4.36 7.28
C TYR A 79 -16.51 3.16 7.50
N GLY A 80 -17.09 3.03 8.69
CA GLY A 80 -17.94 1.90 9.07
C GLY A 80 -17.21 0.57 9.26
N ARG A 81 -15.87 0.57 9.38
CA ARG A 81 -15.05 -0.60 9.68
C ARG A 81 -14.67 -0.65 11.15
N ASP A 82 -14.64 -1.88 11.66
CA ASP A 82 -13.90 -2.17 12.89
C ASP A 82 -12.40 -2.15 12.61
N PRO A 83 -11.59 -1.60 13.54
CA PRO A 83 -10.15 -1.51 13.39
C PRO A 83 -9.48 -2.86 13.66
N LEU A 84 -9.73 -3.84 12.80
CA LEU A 84 -9.16 -5.16 12.89
C LEU A 84 -7.87 -5.23 12.07
N PRO A 85 -6.79 -5.82 12.61
CA PRO A 85 -5.55 -5.98 11.86
C PRO A 85 -5.75 -6.72 10.54
N MET A 86 -5.29 -6.13 9.44
CA MET A 86 -5.25 -6.81 8.14
C MET A 86 -4.07 -7.78 8.02
N ARG A 87 -4.31 -8.92 7.37
CA ARG A 87 -3.26 -9.89 7.04
C ARG A 87 -2.36 -9.35 5.94
N VAL A 88 -1.09 -9.13 6.28
CA VAL A 88 -0.02 -8.76 5.33
C VAL A 88 0.50 -10.00 4.59
N TRP A 89 0.80 -11.07 5.34
CA TRP A 89 1.41 -12.31 4.85
C TRP A 89 0.93 -13.54 5.67
N PRO A 90 0.87 -14.77 5.09
CA PRO A 90 0.97 -15.09 3.67
C PRO A 90 -0.13 -14.38 2.88
N ILE A 91 0.18 -13.98 1.63
CA ILE A 91 -0.85 -13.52 0.70
C ILE A 91 -1.79 -14.72 0.53
N ALA A 92 -3.06 -14.58 0.92
CA ALA A 92 -4.04 -15.64 0.72
C ALA A 92 -4.05 -15.98 -0.78
N ALA A 93 -4.00 -17.27 -1.12
CA ALA A 93 -4.19 -17.69 -2.50
C ALA A 93 -5.53 -17.11 -2.99
N LYS A 94 -5.50 -16.44 -4.14
CA LYS A 94 -6.71 -15.94 -4.81
C LYS A 94 -7.66 -17.09 -5.12
#